data_AF-A0A5E4JJK2-F1
#
_entry.id   AF-A0A5E4JJK2-F1
#
_cell.length_a   1.000
_cell.length_b   1.000
_cell.length_c   1.000
_cell.angle_alpha   90.00
_cell.angle_beta   90.00
_cell.angle_gamma   90.00
#
_symmetry.space_group_name_H-M   'P 1'
#
loop_
_entity.id
_entity.type
_entity.pdbx_description
1 polymer ?
#
loop_
_entity_poly.entity_id
_entity_poly.type
_entity_poly.pdbx_seq_one_letter_code
_entity_poly.pdbx_strand_id
1 'polypeptide(L)'
;MAKKTVKTYCIVCGNERKGIPVREDYVLGALRWFKKNVTRNEQGNALVVCKDCYGDYKKRRATYESRQKVYLVLGTLFIVVGVASSIGSGGFSVTTVLVSLGAFALLYILSLLSYMPKIDLAESTKSINTLNG
;
A
#
# COMPACT_ATOMS: atom_id res chain seq x y z
N MET A 1 7.45 32.25 -11.42
CA MET A 1 7.21 30.81 -11.24
C MET A 1 5.75 30.61 -10.86
N ALA A 2 4.94 30.01 -11.73
CA ALA A 2 3.51 29.84 -11.47
C ALA A 2 3.30 28.90 -10.28
N LYS A 3 2.50 29.33 -9.29
CA LYS A 3 2.15 28.53 -8.11
C LYS A 3 1.23 27.38 -8.57
N LYS A 4 1.80 26.21 -8.85
CA LYS A 4 1.04 25.03 -9.27
C LYS A 4 0.03 24.70 -8.17
N THR A 5 -1.27 24.82 -8.47
CA THR A 5 -2.34 24.50 -7.52
C THR A 5 -2.39 22.99 -7.32
N VAL A 6 -2.08 22.54 -6.11
CA VAL A 6 -2.15 21.11 -5.75
C VAL A 6 -3.61 20.73 -5.60
N LYS A 7 -4.14 19.96 -6.55
CA LYS A 7 -5.50 19.42 -6.46
C LYS A 7 -5.55 18.27 -5.46
N THR A 8 -6.67 18.11 -4.77
CA THR A 8 -6.89 17.09 -3.74
C THR A 8 -7.92 16.07 -4.22
N TYR A 9 -7.53 14.80 -4.31
CA TYR A 9 -8.42 13.74 -4.79
C TYR A 9 -8.67 12.70 -3.72
N CYS A 10 -9.91 12.24 -3.64
CA CYS A 10 -10.24 11.15 -2.75
C CYS A 10 -9.75 9.81 -3.32
N ILE A 11 -8.97 9.05 -2.55
CA ILE A 11 -8.46 7.73 -2.97
C ILE A 11 -9.56 6.67 -3.15
N VAL A 12 -10.72 6.87 -2.52
CA VAL A 12 -11.84 5.89 -2.57
C VAL A 12 -12.77 6.17 -3.75
N CYS A 13 -13.21 7.42 -3.93
CA CYS A 13 -14.18 7.78 -4.98
C CYS A 13 -13.56 8.43 -6.22
N GLY A 14 -12.27 8.78 -6.20
CA GLY A 14 -11.56 9.36 -7.33
C GLY A 14 -11.91 10.82 -7.67
N ASN A 15 -12.80 11.44 -6.90
CA ASN A 15 -13.25 12.82 -7.15
C ASN A 15 -12.41 13.86 -6.40
N GLU A 16 -12.34 15.07 -6.95
CA GLU A 16 -11.72 16.23 -6.29
C GLU A 16 -12.56 16.62 -5.06
N ARG A 17 -12.01 16.39 -3.85
CA ARG A 17 -12.70 16.55 -2.57
C ARG A 17 -11.71 16.99 -1.51
N LYS A 18 -12.18 17.76 -0.53
CA LYS A 18 -11.42 18.02 0.71
C LYS A 18 -11.63 16.85 1.68
N GLY A 19 -10.61 16.50 2.46
CA GLY A 19 -10.64 15.36 3.36
C GLY A 19 -9.40 15.19 4.21
N ILE A 20 -9.32 14.07 4.91
CA ILE A 20 -8.18 13.72 5.76
C ILE A 20 -7.00 13.34 4.85
N PRO A 21 -5.81 13.93 5.02
CA PRO A 21 -4.66 13.61 4.19
C PRO A 21 -4.22 12.16 4.40
N VAL A 22 -3.85 11.53 3.30
CA VAL A 22 -3.21 10.22 3.30
C VAL A 22 -1.74 10.42 3.62
N ARG A 23 -1.20 9.60 4.54
CA ARG A 23 0.22 9.60 4.89
C ARG A 23 1.04 9.14 3.68
N GLU A 24 2.10 9.87 3.39
CA GLU A 24 3.05 9.48 2.35
C GLU A 24 3.96 8.36 2.86
N ASP A 25 3.66 7.13 2.45
CA ASP A 25 4.43 5.93 2.80
C ASP A 25 5.35 5.50 1.64
N TYR A 26 6.32 4.63 1.91
CA TYR A 26 7.27 4.12 0.91
C TYR A 26 6.58 3.50 -0.33
N VAL A 27 5.43 2.85 -0.14
CA VAL A 27 4.63 2.26 -1.23
C VAL A 27 4.09 3.36 -2.16
N LEU A 28 3.53 4.42 -1.59
CA LEU A 28 3.03 5.57 -2.35
C LEU A 28 4.17 6.28 -3.08
N GLY A 29 5.31 6.46 -2.41
CA GLY A 29 6.53 7.00 -3.02
C GLY A 29 6.98 6.18 -4.23
N ALA A 30 7.05 4.86 -4.10
CA ALA A 30 7.42 3.95 -5.19
C ALA A 30 6.40 4.01 -6.34
N LEU A 31 5.09 4.04 -6.05
CA LEU A 31 4.04 4.17 -7.06
C LEU A 31 4.12 5.51 -7.80
N ARG A 32 4.38 6.62 -7.10
CA ARG A 32 4.56 7.94 -7.73
C ARG A 32 5.82 7.97 -8.58
N TRP A 33 6.92 7.42 -8.09
CA TRP A 33 8.16 7.30 -8.86
C TRP A 33 7.94 6.48 -10.13
N PHE A 34 7.26 5.32 -10.02
CA PHE A 34 6.90 4.50 -11.18
C PHE A 34 6.01 5.26 -12.16
N LYS A 35 4.97 5.95 -11.66
CA LYS A 35 4.09 6.75 -12.51
C LYS A 35 4.81 7.88 -13.23
N LYS A 36 5.75 8.52 -12.54
CA LYS A 36 6.57 9.62 -13.07
C LYS A 36 7.58 9.13 -14.11
N ASN A 37 8.28 8.04 -13.83
CA ASN A 37 9.40 7.58 -14.64
C ASN A 37 8.97 6.65 -15.78
N VAL A 38 8.00 5.76 -15.53
CA VAL A 38 7.55 4.76 -16.49
C VAL A 38 6.38 5.28 -17.33
N THR A 39 5.31 5.75 -16.68
CA THR A 39 4.10 6.19 -17.42
C THR A 39 4.06 7.68 -17.76
N ARG A 40 4.98 8.49 -17.20
CA ARG A 40 5.02 9.96 -17.32
C ARG A 40 3.68 10.69 -17.05
N ASN A 41 2.78 10.08 -16.27
CA ASN A 41 1.43 10.58 -16.00
C ASN A 41 1.23 10.98 -14.54
N GLU A 42 2.29 11.46 -13.89
CA GLU A 42 2.25 11.89 -12.49
C GLU A 42 1.85 13.38 -12.44
N GLN A 43 0.76 13.68 -11.71
CA GLN A 43 0.17 15.02 -11.68
C GLN A 43 0.54 15.84 -10.42
N GLY A 44 1.18 15.23 -9.42
CA GLY A 44 1.53 15.88 -8.15
C GLY A 44 0.32 16.17 -7.26
N ASN A 45 -0.77 15.42 -7.44
CA ASN A 45 -2.01 15.64 -6.69
C ASN A 45 -1.88 15.11 -5.25
N ALA A 46 -2.50 15.81 -4.30
CA ALA A 46 -2.61 15.34 -2.93
C ALA A 46 -3.74 14.31 -2.81
N LEU A 47 -3.48 13.22 -2.07
CA LEU A 47 -4.46 12.16 -1.84
C LEU A 47 -5.10 12.36 -0.47
N VAL A 48 -6.44 12.31 -0.44
CA VAL A 48 -7.22 12.46 0.78
C VAL A 48 -8.29 11.38 0.89
N VAL A 49 -8.92 11.27 2.06
CA VAL A 49 -10.14 10.50 2.27
C VAL A 49 -11.25 11.49 2.66
N CYS A 50 -12.29 11.60 1.84
CA CYS A 50 -13.44 12.44 2.18
C CYS A 50 -14.25 11.82 3.32
N LYS A 51 -15.03 12.65 4.02
CA LYS A 51 -15.85 12.23 5.17
C LYS A 51 -16.83 11.11 4.80
N ASP A 52 -17.45 11.21 3.62
CA ASP A 52 -18.46 10.25 3.15
C ASP A 52 -17.86 8.86 2.89
N CYS A 53 -16.63 8.80 2.36
CA CYS A 53 -15.94 7.55 2.05
C CYS A 53 -15.15 6.96 3.23
N TYR A 54 -15.17 7.61 4.41
CA TYR A 54 -14.39 7.16 5.56
C TYR A 54 -14.81 5.77 6.05
N GLY A 55 -16.12 5.48 6.03
CA GLY A 55 -16.65 4.17 6.41
C GLY A 55 -16.11 3.03 5.52
N ASP A 56 -16.10 3.25 4.21
CA ASP A 56 -15.58 2.29 3.24
C ASP A 56 -14.05 2.17 3.31
N TYR A 57 -13.36 3.29 3.50
CA TYR A 57 -11.92 3.31 3.76
C TYR A 57 -11.58 2.39 4.94
N LYS A 58 -12.29 2.52 6.07
CA LYS A 58 -12.04 1.71 7.27
C LYS A 58 -12.23 0.21 7.01
N LYS A 59 -13.29 -0.17 6.29
CA LYS A 59 -13.54 -1.58 5.91
C LYS A 59 -12.45 -2.13 5.00
N ARG A 60 -12.06 -1.38 3.96
CA ARG A 60 -10.98 -1.77 3.04
C ARG A 60 -9.64 -1.89 3.75
N ARG A 61 -9.34 -0.95 4.65
CA ARG A 61 -8.12 -0.96 5.47
C ARG A 61 -8.06 -2.19 6.39
N ALA A 62 -9.16 -2.52 7.08
CA ALA A 62 -9.23 -3.72 7.91
C ALA A 62 -9.05 -5.01 7.08
N THR A 63 -9.62 -5.05 5.87
CA THR A 63 -9.47 -6.17 4.94
C THR A 63 -8.04 -6.30 4.43
N TYR A 64 -7.38 -5.19 4.14
CA TYR A 64 -5.97 -5.16 3.78
C TYR A 64 -5.10 -5.72 4.91
N GLU A 65 -5.33 -5.31 6.16
CA GLU A 65 -4.56 -5.78 7.31
C GLU A 65 -4.76 -7.28 7.60
N SER A 66 -5.98 -7.80 7.43
CA SER A 66 -6.21 -9.24 7.58
C SER A 66 -5.56 -10.03 6.44
N ARG A 67 -5.70 -9.58 5.18
CA ARG A 67 -5.05 -10.20 4.02
C ARG A 67 -3.54 -10.21 4.14
N GLN A 68 -2.93 -9.10 4.55
CA GLN A 68 -1.48 -9.01 4.72
C GLN A 68 -0.96 -10.05 5.71
N LYS A 69 -1.68 -10.26 6.83
CA LYS A 69 -1.35 -11.33 7.79
C LYS A 69 -1.47 -12.72 7.15
N VAL A 70 -2.56 -12.97 6.43
CA VAL A 70 -2.78 -14.25 5.73
C VAL A 70 -1.67 -14.54 4.72
N TYR A 71 -1.30 -13.57 3.88
CA TYR A 71 -0.21 -13.72 2.91
C TYR A 71 1.14 -13.91 3.57
N LEU A 72 1.41 -13.23 4.69
CA LEU A 72 2.65 -13.40 5.43
C LEU A 72 2.76 -14.83 5.99
N VAL A 73 1.70 -15.33 6.62
CA VAL A 73 1.64 -16.70 7.15
C VAL A 73 1.77 -17.74 6.03
N LEU A 74 1.03 -17.59 4.93
CA LEU A 74 1.14 -18.45 3.75
C LEU A 74 2.55 -18.44 3.18
N GLY A 75 3.14 -17.26 3.05
CA GLY A 75 4.50 -17.10 2.57
C GLY A 75 5.51 -17.82 3.45
N THR A 76 5.44 -17.65 4.77
CA THR A 76 6.30 -18.38 5.72
C THR A 76 6.11 -19.88 5.59
N LEU A 77 4.87 -20.36 5.42
CA LEU A 77 4.59 -21.78 5.18
C LEU A 77 5.31 -22.31 3.93
N PHE A 78 5.27 -21.57 2.81
CA PHE A 78 5.97 -21.96 1.58
C PHE A 78 7.48 -22.08 1.77
N ILE A 79 8.09 -21.18 2.54
CA ILE A 79 9.53 -21.24 2.85
C ILE A 79 9.83 -22.49 3.71
N VAL A 80 9.06 -22.73 4.77
CA VAL A 80 9.26 -23.88 5.67
C VAL A 80 9.10 -25.19 4.90
N VAL A 81 8.05 -25.33 4.10
CA VAL A 81 7.82 -26.53 3.27
C VAL A 81 8.91 -26.68 2.21
N GLY A 82 9.34 -25.59 1.58
CA GLY A 82 10.44 -25.59 0.61
C GLY A 82 11.75 -26.10 1.23
N VAL A 83 12.10 -25.63 2.42
CA VAL A 83 13.31 -26.07 3.14
C VAL A 83 13.18 -27.52 3.62
N ALA A 84 12.04 -27.89 4.21
CA ALA A 84 11.80 -29.25 4.70
C ALA A 84 11.86 -30.28 3.57
N SER A 85 11.26 -29.98 2.42
CA SER A 85 11.28 -30.84 1.23
C SER A 85 12.69 -31.01 0.66
N SER A 86 13.51 -29.95 0.70
CA SER A 86 14.92 -30.00 0.31
C SER A 86 15.70 -30.99 1.20
N ILE A 87 15.59 -30.87 2.53
CA ILE A 87 16.27 -31.76 3.48
C ILE A 87 15.79 -33.22 3.33
N GLY A 88 14.48 -33.43 3.18
CA GLY A 88 13.88 -34.77 3.06
C GLY A 88 14.32 -35.55 1.82
N SER A 89 14.71 -34.86 0.75
CA SER A 89 15.23 -35.47 -0.49
C SER A 89 16.70 -35.89 -0.42
N GLY A 90 17.36 -35.72 0.73
CA GLY A 90 18.75 -36.17 0.94
C GLY A 90 19.82 -35.21 0.40
N GLY A 91 19.46 -33.99 -0.01
CA GLY A 91 20.42 -32.98 -0.47
C GLY A 91 19.84 -31.57 -0.48
N PHE A 92 20.63 -30.58 -0.08
CA PHE A 92 20.22 -29.17 -0.12
C PHE A 92 20.20 -28.65 -1.56
N SER A 93 19.01 -28.62 -2.17
CA SER A 93 18.81 -28.06 -3.50
C SER A 93 18.63 -26.54 -3.41
N VAL A 94 19.62 -25.79 -3.89
CA VAL A 94 19.55 -24.31 -3.97
C VAL A 94 18.36 -23.87 -4.86
N THR A 95 18.01 -24.66 -5.87
CA THR A 95 16.91 -24.37 -6.79
C THR A 95 15.56 -24.37 -6.10
N THR A 96 15.29 -25.31 -5.18
CA THR A 96 14.01 -25.36 -4.46
C THR A 96 13.87 -24.18 -3.49
N VAL A 97 14.97 -23.77 -2.87
CA VAL A 97 15.02 -22.57 -2.02
C VAL A 97 14.77 -21.31 -2.83
N LEU A 98 15.38 -21.17 -4.01
CA LEU A 98 15.14 -20.04 -4.91
C LEU A 98 13.68 -19.98 -5.39
N VAL A 99 13.09 -21.11 -5.77
CA VAL A 99 11.70 -21.17 -6.24
C VAL A 99 10.73 -20.81 -5.11
N SER A 100 10.93 -21.34 -3.90
CA SER A 100 10.08 -21.00 -2.74
C SER A 100 10.21 -19.52 -2.35
N LEU A 101 11.41 -18.95 -2.42
CA LEU A 101 11.63 -17.52 -2.21
C LEU A 101 10.96 -16.67 -3.30
N GLY A 102 11.02 -17.10 -4.57
CA GLY A 102 10.32 -16.45 -5.67
C GLY A 102 8.80 -16.46 -5.50
N ALA A 103 8.23 -17.60 -5.09
CA ALA A 103 6.82 -17.72 -4.77
C ALA A 103 6.41 -16.81 -3.59
N PHE A 104 7.23 -16.74 -2.54
CA PHE A 104 7.04 -15.82 -1.42
C PHE A 104 6.99 -14.36 -1.90
N ALA A 105 7.97 -13.95 -2.72
CA ALA A 105 8.03 -12.60 -3.26
C ALA A 105 6.80 -12.27 -4.13
N LEU A 106 6.36 -13.21 -4.96
CA LEU A 106 5.14 -13.06 -5.77
C LEU A 106 3.89 -12.86 -4.90
N LEU A 107 3.71 -13.68 -3.85
CA LEU A 107 2.60 -13.55 -2.91
C LEU A 107 2.64 -12.21 -2.17
N TYR A 108 3.84 -11.74 -1.80
CA TYR A 108 4.02 -10.45 -1.17
C TYR A 108 3.62 -9.29 -2.11
N ILE A 109 4.01 -9.35 -3.39
CA ILE A 109 3.60 -8.37 -4.41
C ILE A 109 2.07 -8.40 -4.62
N LEU A 110 1.45 -9.58 -4.66
CA LEU A 110 -0.01 -9.72 -4.72
C LEU A 110 -0.70 -9.09 -3.50
N SER A 111 -0.10 -9.19 -2.32
CA SER A 111 -0.60 -8.50 -1.12
C SER A 111 -0.50 -6.97 -1.24
N LEU A 112 0.52 -6.44 -1.94
CA LEU A 112 0.68 -5.00 -2.17
C LEU A 112 -0.33 -4.44 -3.18
N LEU A 113 -0.88 -5.25 -4.08
CA LEU A 113 -1.95 -4.80 -4.99
C LEU A 113 -3.23 -4.39 -4.25
N SER A 114 -3.47 -4.95 -3.06
CA SER A 114 -4.58 -4.55 -2.18
C SER A 114 -4.20 -3.43 -1.20
N TYR A 115 -3.07 -2.74 -1.42
CA TYR A 115 -2.56 -1.73 -0.50
C TYR A 115 -3.54 -0.58 -0.28
N MET A 116 -3.87 -0.33 0.99
CA MET A 116 -4.66 0.82 1.41
C MET A 116 -3.81 1.68 2.35
N PRO A 117 -3.45 2.92 2.00
CA PRO A 117 -2.51 3.71 2.79
C PRO A 117 -3.11 4.18 4.12
N LYS A 118 -2.24 4.52 5.09
CA LYS A 118 -2.67 5.10 6.36
C LYS A 118 -3.07 6.57 6.17
N ILE A 119 -3.95 7.07 7.02
CA ILE A 119 -4.35 8.49 7.07
C ILE A 119 -3.71 9.17 8.28
N ASP A 120 -3.31 10.43 8.14
CA ASP A 120 -2.78 11.23 9.24
C ASP A 120 -3.92 11.99 9.94
N LEU A 121 -4.39 11.44 11.05
CA LEU A 121 -5.42 12.08 11.89
C LEU A 121 -4.87 13.33 12.61
N ALA A 122 -3.56 13.37 12.88
CA ALA A 122 -2.90 14.46 13.59
C ALA A 122 -2.90 15.79 12.78
N GLU A 123 -2.79 15.72 11.45
CA GLU A 123 -2.87 16.91 10.60
C GLU A 123 -4.31 17.39 10.38
N SER A 124 -5.30 16.50 10.46
CA SER A 124 -6.71 16.87 10.30
C SER A 124 -7.22 17.76 11.45
N THR A 125 -6.66 17.65 12.65
CA THR A 125 -7.03 18.52 13.78
C THR A 125 -6.47 19.93 13.62
N LYS A 126 -5.31 20.05 12.96
CA LYS A 126 -4.62 21.34 12.78
C LYS A 126 -5.27 22.22 11.72
N SER A 127 -5.86 21.63 10.67
CA SER A 127 -6.56 22.36 9.60
C SER A 127 -7.98 22.82 9.96
N ILE A 128 -8.61 22.21 10.98
CA ILE A 128 -9.91 22.65 11.52
C ILE A 128 -9.74 23.88 12.41
N ASN A 129 -8.67 23.93 13.22
CA ASN A 129 -8.41 25.07 14.11
C ASN A 129 -7.97 26.35 13.38
N THR A 130 -7.43 26.26 12.17
CA THR A 130 -7.09 27.44 11.34
C THR A 130 -8.25 28.00 10.52
N LEU A 131 -9.42 27.35 10.52
CA LEU A 131 -10.65 27.88 9.90
C LEU A 131 -11.59 28.54 10.93
N ASN A 132 -11.31 28.39 12.23
CA ASN A 132 -12.08 28.95 13.34
C ASN A 132 -11.29 30.00 14.15
N GLY A 133 -10.15 30.47 13.63
CA GLY A 133 -9.28 31.46 14.26
C GLY A 133 -9.12 32.70 13.38
#